data_AF-A0A7X7AFF9-F1
#
_entry.id   AF-A0A7X7AFF9-F1
#
_cell.length_a   1.000
_cell.length_b   1.000
_cell.length_c   1.000
_cell.angle_alpha   90.00
_cell.angle_beta   90.00
_cell.angle_gamma   90.00
#
_symmetry.space_group_name_H-M   'P 1'
#
loop_
_entity.id
_entity.type
_entity.pdbx_description
1 polymer ?
#
loop_
_entity_poly.entity_id
_entity_poly.type
_entity_poly.pdbx_seq_one_letter_code
_entity_poly.pdbx_strand_id
1 'polypeptide(L)'
;MKSLLDKTRAINRLLQTTAGKPVSFREMAEVLRDNIVCNVYIIGRRGKILGHAFMEDFYCATMENMIGKADFPGHFNTDMLAITQTRANIS
;
A
#
# COMPACT_ATOMS: atom_id res chain seq x y z
N MET A 1 -8.67 14.94 15.08
CA MET A 1 -8.45 13.54 14.66
C MET A 1 -9.61 13.12 13.77
N LYS A 2 -9.38 12.59 12.56
CA LYS A 2 -10.48 12.15 11.67
C LYS A 2 -11.19 10.94 12.27
N SER A 3 -12.52 10.89 12.18
CA SER A 3 -13.28 9.72 12.62
C SER A 3 -13.04 8.53 11.68
N LEU A 4 -13.36 7.31 12.14
CA LEU A 4 -13.32 6.13 11.27
C LEU A 4 -14.20 6.31 10.03
N LEU A 5 -15.37 6.94 10.19
CA LEU A 5 -16.28 7.24 9.09
C LEU A 5 -15.67 8.22 8.06
N ASP A 6 -14.92 9.22 8.54
CA ASP A 6 -14.24 10.16 7.63
C ASP A 6 -13.13 9.47 6.84
N LYS A 7 -12.39 8.56 7.49
CA LYS A 7 -11.34 7.75 6.86
C LYS A 7 -11.92 6.81 5.80
N THR A 8 -13.01 6.10 6.11
CA THR A 8 -13.66 5.19 5.15
C THR A 8 -14.27 5.95 3.97
N ARG A 9 -14.86 7.13 4.21
CA ARG A 9 -15.36 8.01 3.14
C ARG A 9 -14.25 8.51 2.22
N ALA A 10 -13.08 8.86 2.75
CA ALA A 10 -11.95 9.29 1.93
C ALA A 10 -11.47 8.18 0.98
N ILE A 11 -11.36 6.95 1.48
CA ILE A 11 -10.98 5.77 0.68
C ILE A 11 -12.04 5.48 -0.39
N ASN A 12 -13.33 5.51 -0.03
CA ASN A 12 -14.41 5.30 -0.99
C ASN A 12 -14.44 6.34 -2.11
N ARG A 13 -14.16 7.62 -1.79
CA ARG A 13 -14.07 8.67 -2.81
C ARG A 13 -12.96 8.40 -3.81
N LEU A 14 -11.79 7.93 -3.37
CA LEU A 14 -10.70 7.55 -4.27
C LEU A 14 -11.15 6.45 -5.24
N LEU A 15 -11.80 5.40 -4.76
CA LEU A 15 -12.32 4.32 -5.61
C LEU A 15 -13.37 4.82 -6.63
N GLN A 16 -14.28 5.70 -6.20
CA GLN A 16 -15.34 6.25 -7.04
C GLN A 16 -14.81 7.24 -8.10
N THR A 17 -13.83 8.07 -7.76
CA THR A 17 -13.24 9.07 -8.66
C THR A 17 -12.45 8.41 -9.80
N THR A 18 -12.07 7.16 -9.59
CA THR A 18 -11.31 6.36 -10.57
C THR A 18 -12.20 5.55 -11.52
N ALA A 19 -13.53 5.57 -11.34
CA ALA A 19 -14.45 4.89 -12.23
C ALA A 19 -14.37 5.49 -13.66
N GLY A 20 -13.79 4.74 -14.60
CA GLY A 20 -13.61 5.15 -15.99
C GLY A 20 -12.21 5.70 -16.35
N LYS A 21 -11.29 5.82 -15.39
CA LYS A 21 -9.88 6.21 -15.64
C LYS A 21 -8.91 5.15 -15.10
N PRO A 22 -7.69 5.01 -15.65
CA PRO A 22 -6.68 4.12 -15.08
C PRO A 22 -6.38 4.49 -13.63
N VAL A 23 -6.39 3.50 -12.74
CA VAL A 23 -6.11 3.70 -11.32
C VAL A 23 -4.63 3.98 -11.10
N SER A 24 -4.33 5.12 -10.48
CA SER A 24 -2.99 5.43 -9.99
C SER A 24 -2.75 4.73 -8.65
N PHE A 25 -1.98 3.63 -8.67
CA PHE A 25 -1.59 2.92 -7.44
C PHE A 25 -0.75 3.80 -6.50
N ARG A 26 -0.03 4.80 -7.03
CA ARG A 26 0.69 5.78 -6.21
C ARG A 26 -0.27 6.63 -5.38
N GLU A 27 -1.28 7.21 -6.01
CA GLU A 27 -2.28 8.04 -5.33
C GLU A 27 -3.07 7.22 -4.31
N MET A 28 -3.40 5.97 -4.67
CA MET A 28 -4.03 5.04 -3.73
C MET A 28 -3.16 4.78 -2.50
N ALA A 29 -1.86 4.56 -2.67
CA ALA A 29 -0.95 4.35 -1.55
C ALA A 29 -0.85 5.59 -0.65
N GLU A 30 -0.81 6.80 -1.21
CA GLU A 30 -0.78 8.07 -0.46
C GLU A 30 -2.04 8.27 0.39
N VAL A 31 -3.23 8.07 -0.21
CA VAL A 31 -4.49 8.17 0.53
C VAL A 31 -4.59 7.13 1.64
N LEU A 32 -4.13 5.90 1.39
CA LEU A 32 -4.10 4.85 2.42
C LEU A 32 -3.14 5.22 3.56
N ARG A 33 -1.92 5.68 3.24
CA ARG A 33 -0.94 6.15 4.23
C ARG A 33 -1.54 7.23 5.12
N ASP A 34 -2.17 8.25 4.55
CA ASP A 34 -2.67 9.39 5.32
C ASP A 34 -3.86 9.03 6.22
N ASN A 35 -4.70 8.08 5.80
CA ASN A 35 -5.87 7.67 6.57
C ASN A 35 -5.54 6.60 7.63
N ILE A 36 -4.62 5.68 7.33
CA ILE A 36 -4.22 4.58 8.23
C ILE A 36 -3.03 4.97 9.11
N VAL A 37 -2.24 5.96 8.70
CA VAL A 37 -1.00 6.43 9.35
C VAL A 37 0.06 5.32 9.36
N CYS A 38 0.39 4.80 8.17
CA CYS A 38 1.35 3.71 8.01
C CYS A 38 2.08 3.77 6.66
N ASN A 39 3.21 3.05 6.55
CA ASN A 39 3.83 2.80 5.25
C ASN A 39 2.96 1.83 4.43
N VAL A 40 2.77 2.14 3.16
CA VAL A 40 1.92 1.37 2.25
C VAL A 40 2.75 0.87 1.07
N TYR A 41 2.56 -0.41 0.74
CA TYR A 41 3.14 -1.05 -0.43
C TYR A 41 2.02 -1.78 -1.18
N ILE A 42 1.87 -1.50 -2.47
CA ILE A 42 0.92 -2.19 -3.35
C ILE A 42 1.73 -3.05 -4.30
N ILE A 43 1.62 -4.36 -4.15
CA ILE A 43 2.45 -5.34 -4.86
C ILE A 43 1.53 -6.18 -5.76
N GLY A 44 1.92 -6.32 -7.03
CA GLY A 44 1.23 -7.19 -7.97
C GLY A 44 1.59 -8.66 -7.74
N ARG A 45 0.79 -9.58 -8.27
CA ARG A 45 0.96 -11.04 -8.07
C ARG A 45 2.34 -11.60 -8.44
N ARG A 46 3.12 -10.90 -9.25
CA ARG A 46 4.48 -11.30 -9.68
C ARG A 46 5.60 -10.62 -8.88
N GLY A 47 5.31 -9.97 -7.74
CA GLY A 47 6.31 -9.25 -6.94
C GLY A 47 6.60 -7.82 -7.43
N LYS A 48 6.04 -7.40 -8.57
CA LYS A 48 6.19 -6.03 -9.07
C LYS A 48 5.54 -5.03 -8.11
N ILE A 49 6.30 -4.03 -7.67
CA ILE A 49 5.77 -2.91 -6.91
C ILE A 49 4.96 -2.00 -7.85
N LEU A 50 3.67 -1.87 -7.59
CA LEU A 50 2.73 -1.07 -8.37
C LEU A 50 2.63 0.37 -7.83
N GLY A 51 2.75 0.53 -6.51
CA GLY A 51 2.74 1.81 -5.83
C GLY A 51 3.22 1.67 -4.38
N HIS A 52 3.72 2.76 -3.81
CA HIS A 52 4.12 2.82 -2.41
C HIS A 52 3.94 4.24 -1.87
N ALA A 53 3.82 4.37 -0.56
CA ALA A 53 3.81 5.65 0.13
C ALA A 53 4.39 5.48 1.54
N PHE A 54 5.31 6.38 1.90
CA PHE A 54 5.98 6.35 3.19
C PHE A 54 5.50 7.47 4.10
N MET A 55 5.44 7.15 5.39
CA MET A 55 5.35 8.15 6.44
C MET A 55 6.57 9.07 6.38
N GLU A 56 6.38 10.32 6.79
CA GLU A 56 7.48 11.24 6.98
C GLU A 56 8.49 10.64 7.97
N ASP A 57 9.79 10.85 7.71
CA ASP A 57 10.92 10.32 8.48
C ASP A 57 11.07 8.79 8.52
N PHE A 58 10.36 8.04 7.66
CA PHE A 58 10.63 6.61 7.51
C PHE A 58 11.94 6.37 6.74
N TYR A 59 12.91 5.74 7.42
CA TYR A 59 14.14 5.26 6.79
C TYR A 59 14.33 3.77 7.01
N CYS A 60 14.49 3.03 5.93
CA CYS A 60 14.86 1.62 5.96
C CYS A 60 15.63 1.26 4.70
N ALA A 61 16.94 1.10 4.83
CA ALA A 61 17.84 0.81 3.71
C ALA A 61 17.42 -0.44 2.90
N THR A 62 16.89 -1.47 3.58
CA THR A 62 16.39 -2.67 2.91
C THR A 62 15.18 -2.36 2.03
N MET A 63 14.25 -1.53 2.52
CA MET A 63 13.05 -1.16 1.77
C MET A 63 13.36 -0.19 0.62
N GLU A 64 14.29 0.75 0.81
CA GLU A 64 14.78 1.63 -0.26
C GLU A 64 15.39 0.80 -1.40
N ASN A 65 16.22 -0.19 -1.07
CA ASN A 65 16.81 -1.09 -2.07
C ASN A 65 15.77 -1.92 -2.82
N MET A 66 14.72 -2.42 -2.14
CA MET A 66 13.64 -3.16 -2.79
C MET A 66 12.83 -2.28 -3.74
N ILE A 67 12.52 -1.05 -3.34
CA ILE A 67 11.81 -0.09 -4.21
C ILE A 67 12.67 0.32 -5.40
N GLY A 68 13.96 0.60 -5.19
CA GLY A 68 14.89 0.93 -6.27
C GLY A 68 15.02 -0.17 -7.32
N LYS A 69 14.87 -1.43 -6.92
CA LYS A 69 14.85 -2.59 -7.83
C LYS A 69 13.46 -2.90 -8.40
N ALA A 70 12.41 -2.23 -7.91
CA ALA A 70 11.00 -2.46 -8.24
C ALA A 70 10.54 -3.93 -8.11
N ASP A 71 11.25 -4.73 -7.32
CA ASP A 71 11.07 -6.17 -7.25
C ASP A 71 11.11 -6.65 -5.80
N PHE A 72 10.02 -7.27 -5.38
CA PHE A 72 9.90 -7.89 -4.08
C PHE A 72 10.42 -9.34 -4.16
N PRO A 73 11.16 -9.84 -3.15
CA PRO A 73 11.72 -11.19 -3.19
C PRO A 73 10.63 -12.25 -3.47
N GLY A 74 10.86 -13.10 -4.48
CA GLY A 74 9.82 -14.01 -4.99
C GLY A 74 9.22 -14.95 -3.94
N HIS A 75 10.04 -15.47 -3.02
CA HIS A 75 9.56 -16.30 -1.91
C HIS A 75 8.60 -15.54 -0.99
N PHE A 76 8.94 -14.30 -0.63
CA PHE A 76 8.11 -13.45 0.21
C PHE A 76 6.78 -13.08 -0.46
N ASN A 77 6.78 -12.83 -1.78
CA ASN A 77 5.55 -12.57 -2.52
C ASN A 77 4.62 -13.79 -2.53
N THR A 78 5.15 -15.01 -2.66
CA THR A 78 4.34 -16.24 -2.54
C THR A 78 3.70 -16.36 -1.16
N ASP A 79 4.45 -16.08 -0.09
CA ASP A 79 3.93 -16.11 1.29
C ASP A 79 2.84 -15.06 1.51
N MET A 80 3.03 -13.84 0.98
CA MET A 80 2.03 -12.77 1.01
C MET A 80 0.74 -13.15 0.27
N LEU A 81 0.85 -13.83 -0.88
CA LEU A 81 -0.32 -14.27 -1.66
C LEU A 81 -1.12 -15.39 -0.98
N ALA A 82 -0.51 -16.15 -0.07
CA ALA A 82 -1.21 -17.15 0.73
C ALA A 82 -2.13 -16.51 1.79
N ILE A 83 -1.95 -15.22 2.10
CA ILE A 83 -2.79 -14.47 3.04
C ILE A 83 -4.08 -14.03 2.32
N THR A 84 -5.18 -14.72 2.58
CA THR A 84 -6.48 -14.48 1.94
C THR A 84 -7.36 -13.43 2.63
N GLN A 85 -6.98 -13.01 3.84
CA GLN A 85 -7.70 -12.03 4.64
C GLN A 85 -6.71 -11.15 5.42
N THR A 86 -7.15 -9.97 5.86
CA THR A 86 -6.33 -9.06 6.66
C THR A 86 -5.77 -9.79 7.88
N ARG A 87 -4.44 -9.85 7.99
CA ARG A 87 -3.72 -10.48 9.10
C ARG A 87 -2.89 -9.43 9.83
N ALA A 88 -3.12 -9.26 11.12
CA ALA A 88 -2.25 -8.45 11.96
C ALA A 88 -0.92 -9.17 12.20
N ASN A 89 0.19 -8.44 12.17
CA ASN A 89 1.53 -8.95 12.49
C ASN A 89 2.04 -8.41 13.84
N ILE A 90 1.11 -8.13 14.76
CA ILE A 90 1.42 -7.61 16.09
C ILE A 90 1.11 -8.74 17.08
N SER A 91 2.15 -9.34 17.63
CA SER A 91 2.10 -10.25 18.77
C SER A 91 2.61 -9.55 20.02
#